data_AF-A0A4U4EE07-F1
#
_entry.id   AF-A0A4U4EE07-F1
#
_cell.length_a   1.000
_cell.length_b   1.000
_cell.length_c   1.000
_cell.angle_alpha   90.00
_cell.angle_beta   90.00
_cell.angle_gamma   90.00
#
_symmetry.space_group_name_H-M   'P 1'
#
loop_
_entity.id
_entity.type
_entity.pdbx_description
1 polymer ?
#
loop_
_entity_poly.entity_id
_entity_poly.type
_entity_poly.pdbx_seq_one_letter_code
_entity_poly.pdbx_strand_id
1 'polypeptide(L)'
;MMKYSGMISVVFGLLVNLLLFVDDASLVLGLTSVIPVFILGAIGTVIAIFGFLKLSNNYLRMSCVVGGLLNLLPILYFIFLIFAIG
;
A
#
# COMPACT_ATOMS: atom_id res chain seq x y z
N MET A 1 6.87 3.19 -18.13
CA MET A 1 6.27 3.31 -16.78
C MET A 1 6.64 2.18 -15.82
N MET A 2 6.74 0.91 -16.25
CA MET A 2 6.99 -0.21 -15.34
C MET A 2 8.34 -0.18 -14.57
N LYS A 3 9.35 0.52 -15.09
CA LYS A 3 10.64 0.70 -14.41
C LYS A 3 10.51 1.34 -13.03
N TYR A 4 9.46 2.15 -12.82
CA TYR A 4 9.22 2.88 -11.57
C TYR A 4 8.08 2.26 -10.74
N SER A 5 7.56 1.10 -11.13
CA SER A 5 6.44 0.43 -10.45
C SER A 5 6.72 0.21 -8.95
N GLY A 6 7.94 -0.21 -8.59
CA GLY A 6 8.33 -0.36 -7.19
C GLY A 6 8.34 0.95 -6.42
N MET A 7 8.93 2.03 -6.96
CA MET A 7 8.91 3.35 -6.33
C MET A 7 7.48 3.89 -6.18
N ILE A 8 6.65 3.73 -7.20
CA ILE A 8 5.23 4.13 -7.14
C ILE A 8 4.54 3.35 -6.02
N SER A 9 4.71 2.03 -5.97
CA SER A 9 4.15 1.20 -4.91
C SER A 9 4.62 1.63 -3.51
N VAL A 10 5.90 1.97 -3.34
CA VAL A 10 6.43 2.51 -2.07
C VAL A 10 5.74 3.81 -1.68
N VAL A 11 5.56 4.75 -2.62
CA VAL A 11 4.86 6.02 -2.34
C VAL A 11 3.41 5.77 -1.91
N PHE A 12 2.69 4.87 -2.59
CA PHE A 12 1.35 4.46 -2.18
C PHE A 12 1.37 3.85 -0.78
N GLY A 13 2.30 2.94 -0.49
CA GLY A 13 2.40 2.29 0.81
C GLY A 13 2.65 3.30 1.93
N LEU A 14 3.58 4.24 1.73
CA LEU A 14 3.84 5.32 2.69
C LEU A 14 2.59 6.19 2.91
N LEU A 15 1.92 6.61 1.84
CA LEU A 15 0.68 7.38 1.94
C LEU A 15 -0.39 6.63 2.72
N VAL A 16 -0.64 5.36 2.38
CA VAL A 16 -1.64 4.52 3.04
C VAL A 16 -1.35 4.40 4.53
N ASN A 17 -0.11 4.13 4.93
CA ASN A 17 0.26 4.04 6.35
C ASN A 17 0.11 5.40 7.05
N LEU A 18 0.46 6.51 6.39
CA LEU A 18 0.31 7.85 6.95
C LEU A 18 -1.17 8.19 7.18
N LEU A 19 -2.05 7.83 6.25
CA LEU A 19 -3.50 7.99 6.39
C LEU A 19 -4.13 7.12 7.47
N LEU A 20 -3.49 6.00 7.81
CA LEU A 20 -4.02 5.01 8.76
C LEU A 20 -3.57 5.29 10.19
N PHE A 21 -2.33 5.75 10.37
CA PHE A 21 -1.72 5.90 11.69
C PHE A 21 -1.56 7.35 12.15
N VAL A 22 -1.81 8.34 11.27
CA VAL A 22 -1.80 9.76 11.62
C VAL A 22 -3.24 10.28 11.61
N ASP A 23 -3.80 10.47 12.80
CA ASP A 23 -5.20 10.91 12.97
C ASP A 23 -5.50 12.19 12.18
N ASP A 24 -4.60 13.18 12.23
CA ASP A 24 -4.75 14.44 11.51
C ASP A 24 -4.74 14.27 9.98
N ALA A 25 -4.06 13.26 9.43
CA ALA A 25 -3.94 13.08 7.99
C ALA A 25 -5.24 12.55 7.36
N SER A 26 -5.92 11.64 8.05
CA SER A 26 -7.24 11.15 7.62
C SER A 26 -8.29 12.28 7.66
N LEU A 27 -8.21 13.14 8.69
CA LEU A 27 -9.11 14.26 8.91
C LEU A 27 -8.90 15.39 7.89
N VAL A 28 -7.66 15.71 7.54
CA VAL A 28 -7.30 16.69 6.50
C VAL A 28 -7.84 16.31 5.12
N LEU A 29 -7.92 15.01 4.82
CA LEU A 29 -8.45 14.51 3.55
C LEU A 29 -9.94 14.19 3.58
N GLY A 30 -10.62 14.50 4.69
CA GLY A 30 -12.07 14.27 4.84
C GLY A 30 -12.46 12.80 4.76
N LEU A 31 -11.53 11.88 5.05
CA LEU A 31 -11.76 10.45 5.02
C LEU A 31 -12.50 10.03 6.29
N THR A 32 -13.82 9.93 6.20
CA THR A 32 -14.68 9.45 7.30
C THR A 32 -14.75 7.92 7.38
N SER A 33 -14.17 7.23 6.41
CA SER A 33 -14.16 5.78 6.30
C SER A 33 -12.78 5.30 5.90
N VAL A 34 -12.44 4.09 6.35
CA VAL A 34 -11.14 3.47 6.08
C VAL A 34 -11.11 2.67 4.77
N ILE A 35 -12.28 2.50 4.12
CA ILE A 35 -12.43 1.82 2.84
C ILE A 35 -11.54 2.43 1.73
N PRO A 36 -11.44 3.76 1.55
CA PRO A 36 -10.60 4.34 0.51
C PRO A 36 -9.11 4.07 0.75
N VAL A 37 -8.68 4.05 2.02
CA VAL A 37 -7.31 3.73 2.42
C VAL A 37 -6.99 2.27 2.09
N PHE A 38 -7.93 1.35 2.35
CA PHE A 38 -7.83 -0.05 1.95
C PHE A 38 -7.70 -0.23 0.43
N ILE A 39 -8.53 0.47 -0.35
CA ILE A 39 -8.48 0.41 -1.82
C ILE A 39 -7.13 0.91 -2.35
N LEU A 40 -6.61 2.00 -1.80
CA LEU A 40 -5.28 2.52 -2.15
C LEU A 40 -4.17 1.50 -1.86
N GLY A 41 -4.22 0.84 -0.70
CA GLY A 41 -3.29 -0.23 -0.36
C GLY A 41 -3.39 -1.41 -1.32
N ALA A 42 -4.61 -1.82 -1.70
CA ALA A 42 -4.82 -2.90 -2.65
C ALA A 42 -4.22 -2.58 -4.02
N ILE A 43 -4.44 -1.36 -4.53
CA ILE A 43 -3.85 -0.88 -5.79
C ILE A 43 -2.32 -0.88 -5.70
N GLY A 44 -1.75 -0.34 -4.62
CA GLY A 44 -0.30 -0.29 -4.42
C GLY A 44 0.34 -1.68 -4.36
N THR A 45 -0.35 -2.66 -3.77
CA THR A 45 0.07 -4.07 -3.73
C THR A 45 0.04 -4.72 -5.12
N VAL A 46 -1.03 -4.51 -5.89
CA VAL A 46 -1.16 -5.03 -7.26
C VAL A 46 -0.06 -4.47 -8.16
N ILE A 47 0.24 -3.17 -8.06
CA ILE A 47 1.33 -2.53 -8.80
C ILE A 47 2.68 -3.17 -8.46
N ALA A 48 2.95 -3.44 -7.17
CA ALA A 48 4.18 -4.12 -6.74
C ALA A 48 4.30 -5.53 -7.35
N ILE A 49 3.23 -6.33 -7.31
CA ILE A 49 3.22 -7.70 -7.84
C ILE A 49 3.51 -7.70 -9.35
N PHE A 50 2.77 -6.91 -10.13
CA PHE A 50 2.99 -6.83 -11.58
C PHE A 50 4.38 -6.28 -11.93
N GLY A 51 4.87 -5.32 -11.15
CA GLY A 51 6.22 -4.77 -11.28
C GLY A 51 7.29 -5.84 -11.07
N PHE A 52 7.19 -6.59 -9.98
CA PHE A 52 8.13 -7.65 -9.62
C PHE A 52 8.22 -8.73 -10.71
N LEU A 53 7.07 -9.18 -11.23
CA LEU A 53 7.00 -10.21 -12.26
C LEU A 53 7.64 -9.79 -13.59
N LYS A 54 7.52 -8.51 -13.98
CA LYS A 54 8.01 -8.02 -15.27
C LYS A 54 9.44 -7.46 -15.28
N LEU A 55 9.96 -7.05 -14.13
CA LEU A 55 11.31 -6.49 -14.03
C LEU A 55 12.36 -7.61 -14.00
N SER A 56 13.47 -7.44 -14.71
CA SER A 56 14.63 -8.36 -14.67
C SER A 56 15.73 -7.90 -13.70
N ASN A 57 15.78 -6.60 -13.40
CA ASN A 57 16.77 -6.02 -12.50
C ASN A 57 16.40 -6.28 -11.03
N ASN A 58 17.30 -6.93 -10.29
CA ASN A 58 17.10 -7.28 -8.88
C ASN A 58 16.87 -6.06 -7.96
N TYR A 59 17.59 -4.94 -8.18
CA TYR A 59 17.39 -3.73 -7.38
C TYR A 59 15.99 -3.16 -7.57
N LEU A 60 15.48 -3.15 -8.81
CA LEU A 60 14.13 -2.67 -9.09
C LEU A 60 13.09 -3.64 -8.51
N ARG A 61 13.31 -4.96 -8.59
CA ARG A 61 12.46 -5.95 -7.92
C ARG A 61 12.40 -5.76 -6.41
N MET A 62 13.52 -5.45 -5.77
CA MET A 62 13.57 -5.23 -4.33
C MET A 62 12.71 -4.03 -3.92
N SER A 63 12.71 -2.95 -4.73
CA SER A 63 11.80 -1.82 -4.49
C SER A 63 10.31 -2.21 -4.61
N CYS A 64 9.96 -3.15 -5.51
CA CYS A 64 8.60 -3.71 -5.56
C CYS A 64 8.25 -4.53 -4.33
N VAL A 65 9.21 -5.31 -3.78
CA VAL A 65 8.98 -6.08 -2.55
C VAL A 65 8.74 -5.13 -1.38
N VAL A 66 9.58 -4.11 -1.21
CA VAL A 66 9.41 -3.10 -0.15
C VAL A 66 8.07 -2.39 -0.29
N GLY A 67 7.72 -1.92 -1.50
CA GLY A 67 6.43 -1.29 -1.75
C GLY A 67 5.24 -2.22 -1.48
N GLY A 68 5.34 -3.48 -1.90
CA GLY A 68 4.33 -4.49 -1.63
C GLY A 68 4.09 -4.71 -0.14
N LEU A 69 5.17 -4.86 0.64
CA LEU A 69 5.07 -5.04 2.10
C LEU A 69 4.43 -3.82 2.79
N LEU A 70 4.83 -2.60 2.40
CA LEU A 70 4.25 -1.38 2.95
C LEU A 70 2.74 -1.28 2.69
N ASN A 71 2.26 -1.76 1.54
CA ASN A 71 0.84 -1.78 1.21
C ASN A 71 0.08 -2.98 1.80
N LEU A 72 0.76 -4.11 2.03
CA LEU A 72 0.17 -5.32 2.63
C LEU A 72 -0.13 -5.17 4.12
N LEU A 73 0.74 -4.47 4.85
CA LEU A 73 0.60 -4.24 6.29
C LEU A 73 -0.76 -3.61 6.67
N PRO A 74 -1.21 -2.50 6.05
CA PRO A 74 -2.52 -1.92 6.31
C PRO A 74 -3.68 -2.82 5.88
N ILE A 75 -3.56 -3.55 4.76
CA ILE A 75 -4.57 -4.53 4.32
C ILE A 75 -4.76 -5.63 5.38
N LEU A 76 -3.66 -6.21 5.86
CA LEU A 76 -3.68 -7.26 6.87
C LEU A 76 -4.26 -6.73 8.18
N TYR A 77 -3.91 -5.51 8.57
CA TYR A 77 -4.50 -4.85 9.73
C TYR A 77 -6.04 -4.78 9.64
N PHE A 78 -6.59 -4.34 8.49
CA PHE A 78 -8.05 -4.31 8.30
C PHE A 78 -8.68 -5.70 8.33
N ILE A 79 -8.06 -6.67 7.67
CA ILE A 79 -8.56 -8.05 7.67
C ILE A 79 -8.63 -8.58 9.11
N PHE A 80 -7.56 -8.40 9.90
CA PHE A 80 -7.54 -8.77 11.31
C PHE A 80 -8.62 -8.05 12.11
N LEU A 81 -8.80 -6.75 11.89
CA LEU A 81 -9.77 -5.94 12.61
C LEU A 81 -11.22 -6.36 12.30
N ILE A 82 -11.52 -6.74 11.05
CA ILE A 82 -12.82 -7.32 10.67
C ILE A 82 -13.05 -8.64 11.41
N PHE A 83 -12.06 -9.53 11.45
CA PHE A 83 -12.17 -10.82 12.14
C PHE A 83 -12.15 -10.73 13.67
N ALA A 84 -11.60 -9.65 14.24
CA ALA A 84 -11.56 -9.44 15.68
C ALA A 84 -12.82 -8.75 16.23
N ILE A 85 -13.53 -7.99 15.39
CA ILE A 85 -14.77 -7.29 15.75
C ILE A 85 -16.03 -8.11 15.42
N GLY A 86 -15.96 -9.01 14.43
CA GLY A 86 -16.99 -10.01 14.15
C GLY A 86 -16.92 -11.22 15.07
#